data_AF-A0A946CXM9-F1
#
_entry.id   AF-A0A946CXM9-F1
#
_cell.length_a   1.000
_cell.length_b   1.000
_cell.length_c   1.000
_cell.angle_alpha   90.00
_cell.angle_beta   90.00
_cell.angle_gamma   90.00
#
_symmetry.space_group_name_H-M   'P 1'
#
loop_
_entity.id
_entity.type
_entity.pdbx_description
1 polymer ?
#
loop_
_entity_poly.entity_id
_entity_poly.type
_entity_poly.pdbx_seq_one_letter_code
_entity_poly.pdbx_strand_id
1 'polypeptide(L)'
;MAANADTTDVKTQSIVEVNKQGDHCVDDPNCMNRYHYAIPAIAHAKPGQLIRYETRDALDSDLTINSEPKDVLAIDLNLVHPITGPVFIEGAKRGDVLAVTLIDI
;
A
#
# COMPACT_ATOMS: atom_id res chain seq x y z
N MET A 1 46.73 -0.51 -3.01
CA MET A 1 45.93 -1.73 -2.83
C MET A 1 44.48 -1.30 -2.99
N ALA A 2 43.85 -1.61 -4.13
CA ALA A 2 42.48 -1.19 -4.42
C ALA A 2 41.54 -2.30 -3.95
N ALA A 3 40.59 -1.98 -3.08
CA ALA A 3 39.52 -2.90 -2.70
C ALA A 3 38.50 -2.92 -3.84
N ASN A 4 38.32 -4.06 -4.49
CA ASN A 4 37.19 -4.30 -5.38
C ASN A 4 36.05 -4.88 -4.54
N ALA A 5 34.91 -4.20 -4.51
CA ALA A 5 33.70 -4.75 -3.93
C ALA A 5 33.16 -5.83 -4.87
N ASP A 6 33.13 -7.07 -4.41
CA ASP A 6 32.45 -8.15 -5.12
C ASP A 6 30.94 -7.98 -4.96
N THR A 7 30.28 -7.62 -6.05
CA THR A 7 28.83 -7.38 -6.10
C THR A 7 28.09 -8.49 -6.85
N THR A 8 28.74 -9.62 -7.13
CA THR A 8 28.14 -10.72 -7.91
C THR A 8 26.88 -11.33 -7.26
N ASP A 9 26.75 -11.22 -5.93
CA ASP A 9 25.55 -11.67 -5.19
C ASP A 9 24.51 -10.57 -4.95
N VAL A 10 24.79 -9.32 -5.35
CA VAL A 10 23.85 -8.21 -5.22
C VAL A 10 22.76 -8.36 -6.29
N LYS A 11 21.66 -9.01 -5.90
CA LYS A 11 20.46 -9.03 -6.71
C LYS A 11 19.74 -7.70 -6.55
N THR A 12 19.62 -6.94 -7.63
CA THR A 12 18.64 -5.85 -7.69
C THR A 12 17.25 -6.45 -7.49
N GLN A 13 16.65 -6.22 -6.33
CA GLN A 13 15.27 -6.64 -6.09
C GLN A 13 14.35 -5.69 -6.84
N SER A 14 13.55 -6.22 -7.76
CA SER A 14 12.48 -5.46 -8.41
C SER A 14 11.41 -5.11 -7.39
N ILE A 15 11.12 -3.81 -7.23
CA ILE A 15 10.07 -3.32 -6.33
C ILE A 15 8.73 -3.33 -7.08
N VAL A 16 7.69 -3.88 -6.45
CA VAL A 16 6.30 -3.69 -6.90
C VAL A 16 5.82 -2.36 -6.34
N GLU A 17 5.57 -1.40 -7.23
CA GLU A 17 5.06 -0.08 -6.87
C GLU A 17 3.53 -0.07 -6.87
N VAL A 18 2.92 0.37 -5.78
CA VAL A 18 1.49 0.64 -5.70
C VAL A 18 1.30 2.10 -5.34
N ASN A 19 1.25 2.94 -6.37
CA ASN A 19 1.19 4.39 -6.23
C ASN A 19 -0.26 4.88 -6.01
N LYS A 20 -0.38 5.98 -5.29
CA LYS A 20 -1.63 6.67 -5.00
C LYS A 20 -2.08 7.47 -6.23
N GLN A 21 -3.35 7.42 -6.56
CA GLN A 21 -3.92 8.16 -7.72
C GLN A 21 -5.20 8.89 -7.35
N GLY A 22 -5.39 10.12 -7.83
CA GLY A 22 -6.59 10.89 -7.50
C GLY A 22 -6.63 11.40 -6.05
N ASP A 23 -7.69 12.15 -5.75
CA ASP A 23 -7.80 12.94 -4.52
C ASP A 23 -8.39 12.12 -3.37
N HIS A 24 -9.40 11.27 -3.63
CA HIS A 24 -9.97 10.34 -2.65
C HIS A 24 -9.82 8.88 -3.08
N CYS A 25 -10.09 7.95 -2.16
CA CYS A 25 -10.06 6.51 -2.41
C CYS A 25 -10.99 6.09 -3.55
N VAL A 26 -12.15 6.75 -3.69
CA VAL A 26 -13.11 6.46 -4.77
C VAL A 26 -12.58 6.78 -6.16
N ASP A 27 -11.60 7.69 -6.25
CA ASP A 27 -10.95 8.10 -7.49
C ASP A 27 -9.69 7.27 -7.80
N ASP A 28 -9.32 6.38 -6.89
CA ASP A 28 -8.09 5.60 -6.95
C ASP A 28 -8.38 4.12 -7.26
N PRO A 29 -8.06 3.62 -8.46
CA PRO A 29 -8.26 2.20 -8.77
C PRO A 29 -7.41 1.27 -7.89
N ASN A 30 -6.40 1.79 -7.20
CA ASN A 30 -5.57 1.05 -6.27
C ASN A 30 -6.09 1.11 -4.83
N CYS A 31 -7.24 1.74 -4.57
CA CYS A 31 -7.79 1.91 -3.23
C CYS A 31 -9.10 1.14 -3.03
N MET A 32 -9.25 0.59 -1.83
CA MET A 32 -10.50 0.03 -1.31
C MET A 32 -10.70 0.49 0.12
N ASN A 33 -11.94 0.55 0.59
CA ASN A 33 -12.23 0.81 2.01
C ASN A 33 -13.00 -0.32 2.71
N ARG A 34 -13.20 -1.45 2.02
CA ARG A 34 -13.83 -2.66 2.58
C ARG A 34 -13.03 -3.88 2.14
N TYR A 35 -12.87 -4.84 3.04
CA TYR A 35 -12.33 -6.14 2.66
C TYR A 35 -13.42 -7.04 2.10
N HIS A 36 -13.27 -7.45 0.84
CA HIS A 36 -14.15 -8.41 0.21
C HIS A 36 -13.37 -9.26 -0.80
N TYR A 37 -13.58 -10.58 -0.80
CA TYR A 37 -12.81 -11.53 -1.62
C TYR A 37 -12.96 -11.31 -3.14
N ALA A 38 -14.04 -10.63 -3.55
CA ALA A 38 -14.32 -10.34 -4.95
C ALA A 38 -13.62 -9.07 -5.47
N ILE A 39 -12.92 -8.33 -4.61
CA ILE A 39 -12.14 -7.17 -5.04
C ILE A 39 -10.94 -7.69 -5.84
N PRO A 40 -10.75 -7.24 -7.09
CA PRO A 40 -9.65 -7.70 -7.93
C PRO A 40 -8.31 -7.23 -7.37
N ALA A 41 -7.27 -8.04 -7.58
CA ALA A 41 -5.91 -7.62 -7.28
C ALA A 41 -5.45 -6.52 -8.24
N ILE A 42 -4.75 -5.53 -7.71
CA ILE A 42 -4.23 -4.38 -8.49
C ILE A 42 -2.77 -4.60 -8.93
N ALA A 43 -2.08 -5.56 -8.31
CA ALA A 43 -0.72 -5.94 -8.63
C ALA A 43 -0.46 -7.38 -8.16
N HIS A 44 0.64 -7.95 -8.66
CA HIS A 44 1.11 -9.28 -8.30
C HIS A 44 2.55 -9.20 -7.78
N ALA A 45 2.86 -9.96 -6.74
CA ALA A 45 4.19 -10.04 -6.16
C ALA A 45 4.58 -11.49 -5.87
N LYS A 46 5.88 -11.77 -5.95
CA LYS A 46 6.45 -13.07 -5.56
C LYS A 46 6.83 -13.06 -4.08
N PRO A 47 6.81 -14.22 -3.40
CA PRO A 47 7.39 -14.33 -2.06
C PRO A 47 8.82 -13.78 -2.01
N GLY A 48 9.10 -12.91 -1.04
CA GLY A 48 10.40 -12.25 -0.88
C GLY A 48 10.63 -11.00 -1.74
N GLN A 49 9.67 -10.60 -2.58
CA GLN A 49 9.75 -9.36 -3.34
C GLN A 49 9.36 -8.14 -2.49
N LEU A 50 10.03 -7.02 -2.70
CA LEU A 50 9.69 -5.75 -2.06
C LEU A 50 8.44 -5.14 -2.71
N ILE A 51 7.57 -4.59 -1.89
CA ILE A 51 6.39 -3.83 -2.32
C ILE A 51 6.46 -2.48 -1.62
N ARG A 52 6.31 -1.40 -2.40
CA ARG A 52 6.20 -0.04 -1.88
C ARG A 52 4.78 0.45 -2.12
N TYR A 53 4.13 0.86 -1.03
CA TYR A 53 2.78 1.40 -1.06
C TYR A 53 2.83 2.90 -0.81
N GLU A 54 2.19 3.68 -1.67
CA GLU A 54 1.75 5.01 -1.31
C GLU A 54 0.37 4.91 -0.67
N THR A 55 0.19 5.54 0.49
CA THR A 55 -1.04 5.42 1.28
C THR A 55 -1.65 6.79 1.55
N ARG A 56 -2.95 6.77 1.87
CA ARG A 56 -3.70 7.95 2.31
C ARG A 56 -3.78 7.95 3.83
N ASP A 57 -4.08 9.12 4.41
CA ASP A 57 -4.44 9.17 5.81
C ASP A 57 -5.74 8.40 6.07
N ALA A 58 -5.98 8.04 7.33
CA ALA A 58 -7.06 7.17 7.74
C ALA A 58 -8.48 7.71 7.43
N LEU A 59 -8.62 9.03 7.24
CA LEU A 59 -9.90 9.70 7.17
C LEU A 59 -10.37 9.92 5.73
N ASP A 60 -9.48 9.80 4.73
CA ASP A 60 -9.74 10.13 3.32
C ASP A 60 -10.38 11.51 3.15
N SER A 61 -9.97 12.44 4.01
CA SER A 61 -10.63 13.73 4.23
C SER A 61 -9.85 14.90 3.63
N ASP A 62 -10.51 16.04 3.49
CA ASP A 62 -9.87 17.30 3.07
C ASP A 62 -9.26 18.09 4.23
N LEU A 63 -8.97 17.44 5.36
CA LEU A 63 -8.34 18.12 6.49
C LEU A 63 -6.96 18.65 6.09
N THR A 64 -6.67 19.88 6.50
CA THR A 64 -5.37 20.53 6.29
C THR A 64 -4.85 21.09 7.62
N ILE A 65 -3.63 21.62 7.62
CA ILE A 65 -3.06 22.29 8.80
C ILE A 65 -3.87 23.51 9.26
N ASN A 66 -4.75 24.04 8.40
CA ASN A 66 -5.60 25.19 8.71
C ASN A 66 -7.03 24.76 9.14
N SER A 67 -7.31 23.46 9.25
CA SER A 67 -8.63 22.98 9.65
C SER A 67 -8.96 23.36 11.09
N GLU A 68 -10.23 23.68 11.33
CA GLU A 68 -10.78 24.04 12.63
C GLU A 68 -11.44 22.83 13.31
N PRO A 69 -11.67 22.85 14.63
CA PRO A 69 -12.33 21.74 15.34
C PRO A 69 -13.69 21.31 14.75
N LYS A 70 -14.44 22.24 14.15
CA LYS A 70 -15.71 21.95 13.49
C LYS A 70 -15.55 21.06 12.24
N ASP A 71 -14.41 21.14 11.55
CA ASP A 71 -14.16 20.39 10.33
C ASP A 71 -13.92 18.91 10.67
N VAL A 72 -13.30 18.65 11.82
CA VAL A 72 -13.13 17.29 12.37
C VAL A 72 -14.49 16.65 12.70
N LEU A 73 -15.45 17.45 13.18
CA LEU A 73 -16.81 16.97 13.45
C LEU A 73 -17.60 16.68 12.16
N ALA A 74 -17.20 17.25 11.03
CA ALA A 74 -17.88 17.13 9.75
C ALA A 74 -17.37 15.95 8.89
N ILE A 75 -16.37 15.19 9.36
CA ILE A 75 -15.78 14.07 8.62
C ILE A 75 -16.82 12.97 8.37
N ASP A 76 -16.87 12.48 7.13
CA ASP A 76 -17.64 11.29 6.78
C ASP A 76 -16.88 10.00 7.12
N LEU A 77 -17.25 9.40 8.25
CA LEU A 77 -16.66 8.13 8.70
C LEU A 77 -17.05 6.92 7.83
N ASN A 78 -17.93 7.06 6.83
CA ASN A 78 -18.18 5.98 5.89
C ASN A 78 -17.03 5.75 4.92
N LEU A 79 -16.21 6.79 4.68
CA LEU A 79 -15.05 6.73 3.79
C LEU A 79 -13.89 5.94 4.41
N VAL A 80 -13.83 5.89 5.75
CA VAL A 80 -12.73 5.24 6.45
C VAL A 80 -12.77 3.71 6.30
N HIS A 81 -11.64 3.00 6.32
CA HIS A 81 -10.28 3.50 6.13
C HIS A 81 -9.89 3.26 4.67
N PRO A 82 -9.30 4.23 3.95
CA PRO A 82 -8.77 3.96 2.62
C PRO A 82 -7.55 3.03 2.72
N ILE A 83 -7.55 1.94 1.98
CA ILE A 83 -6.53 0.90 2.00
C ILE A 83 -5.99 0.71 0.58
N THR A 84 -4.70 0.94 0.40
CA THR A 84 -4.01 0.70 -0.87
C THR A 84 -3.83 -0.81 -1.11
N GLY A 85 -4.35 -1.34 -2.22
CA GLY A 85 -4.29 -2.75 -2.59
C GLY A 85 -5.57 -3.24 -3.28
N PRO A 86 -5.82 -4.56 -3.30
CA PRO A 86 -4.99 -5.65 -2.77
C PRO A 86 -3.88 -6.12 -3.73
N VAL A 87 -2.75 -6.58 -3.18
CA VAL A 87 -1.68 -7.25 -3.96
C VAL A 87 -1.82 -8.76 -3.86
N PHE A 88 -1.82 -9.43 -5.00
CA PHE A 88 -1.85 -10.89 -5.08
C PHE A 88 -0.45 -11.47 -4.87
N ILE A 89 -0.32 -12.40 -3.93
CA ILE A 89 0.95 -13.10 -3.68
C ILE A 89 0.97 -14.43 -4.43
N GLU A 90 1.92 -14.58 -5.35
CA GLU A 90 2.05 -15.78 -6.18
C GLU A 90 2.21 -17.04 -5.32
N GLY A 91 1.33 -18.02 -5.55
CA GLY A 91 1.38 -19.33 -4.89
C GLY A 91 0.73 -19.40 -3.50
N ALA A 92 0.30 -18.27 -2.91
CA ALA A 92 -0.40 -18.26 -1.62
C ALA A 92 -1.77 -18.96 -1.71
N LYS A 93 -2.11 -19.78 -0.71
CA LYS A 93 -3.35 -20.56 -0.64
C LYS A 93 -4.03 -20.40 0.72
N ARG A 94 -5.31 -20.77 0.78
CA ARG A 94 -6.06 -20.83 2.05
C ARG A 94 -5.33 -21.75 3.03
N GLY A 95 -5.05 -21.23 4.23
CA GLY A 95 -4.35 -21.95 5.30
C GLY A 95 -2.87 -21.56 5.43
N ASP A 96 -2.31 -20.88 4.42
CA ASP A 96 -0.96 -20.31 4.52
C ASP A 96 -0.96 -19.06 5.42
N VAL A 97 0.25 -18.67 5.84
CA VAL A 97 0.51 -17.41 6.56
C VAL A 97 1.38 -16.52 5.68
N LEU A 98 1.00 -15.25 5.54
CA LEU A 98 1.84 -14.24 4.90
C LEU A 98 2.72 -13.56 5.97
N ALA A 99 4.02 -13.77 5.89
CA ALA A 99 4.99 -13.01 6.69
C ALA A 99 5.30 -11.69 5.97
N VAL A 100 5.10 -10.56 6.65
CA VAL A 100 5.38 -9.22 6.12
C VAL A 100 6.45 -8.58 7.00
N THR A 101 7.55 -8.15 6.39
CA THR A 101 8.58 -7.35 7.06
C THR A 101 8.42 -5.90 6.61
N LEU A 102 8.17 -5.00 7.54
CA LEU A 102 8.19 -3.56 7.27
C LEU A 102 9.64 -3.10 7.24
N ILE A 103 10.09 -2.59 6.09
CA ILE A 103 11.47 -2.14 5.88
C ILE A 103 11.61 -0.66 6.25
N ASP A 104 10.64 0.17 5.85
CA ASP A 104 10.61 1.61 6.07
C ASP A 104 9.17 2.15 5.99
N ILE A 105 8.92 3.39 6.46
CA ILE A 105 7.64 4.13 6.38
C ILE A 105 7.88 5.58 5.98
#